data_AF-A0A819WE93-F1
#
_entry.id   AF-A0A819WE93-F1
#
_cell.length_a   1.000
_cell.length_b   1.000
_cell.length_c   1.000
_cell.angle_alpha   90.00
_cell.angle_beta   90.00
_cell.angle_gamma   90.00
#
_symmetry.space_group_name_H-M   'P 1'
#
loop_
_entity.id
_entity.type
_entity.pdbx_description
1 polymer ?
#
loop_
_entity_poly.entity_id
_entity_poly.type
_entity_poly.pdbx_seq_one_letter_code
_entity_poly.pdbx_strand_id
1 'polypeptide(L)'
;MKKGKFAKQSDPLTEDDLSLTYQIIRNFRTRLIAFFNCGEESGASQKHKHVQFFSLSENEPPIDVYLKGQNIYDQASQLIQVPWAHFLISIQPHE
;
A
#
# COMPACT_ATOMS: atom_id res chain seq x y z
N MET A 1 -2.12 -5.43 -27.36
CA MET A 1 -2.28 -4.96 -25.97
C MET A 1 -3.60 -4.19 -25.88
N LYS A 2 -4.62 -4.69 -25.17
CA LYS A 2 -5.84 -3.91 -24.91
C LYS A 2 -5.44 -2.76 -23.98
N LYS A 3 -5.74 -1.51 -24.35
CA LYS A 3 -5.63 -0.37 -23.43
C LYS A 3 -6.61 -0.63 -22.27
N GLY A 4 -6.15 -0.47 -21.04
CA GLY A 4 -7.04 -0.45 -19.87
C GLY A 4 -8.09 0.64 -20.04
N LYS A 5 -9.30 0.43 -19.51
CA LYS A 5 -10.33 1.47 -19.46
C LYS A 5 -9.86 2.56 -18.49
N PHE A 6 -10.11 3.82 -18.86
CA PHE A 6 -9.84 4.94 -17.96
C PHE A 6 -10.71 4.83 -16.69
N ALA A 7 -10.07 4.87 -15.53
CA ALA A 7 -10.69 5.08 -14.22
C ALA A 7 -10.04 6.30 -13.55
N LYS A 8 -10.76 6.99 -12.65
CA LYS A 8 -10.22 8.19 -11.99
C LYS A 8 -9.30 7.77 -10.84
N GLN A 9 -8.25 8.55 -10.61
CA GLN A 9 -7.35 8.38 -9.46
C GLN A 9 -8.07 8.60 -8.11
N SER A 10 -9.18 9.34 -8.11
CA SER A 10 -10.05 9.52 -6.94
C SER A 10 -11.00 8.34 -6.68
N ASP A 11 -11.07 7.37 -7.58
CA ASP A 11 -11.91 6.19 -7.39
C ASP A 11 -11.19 5.20 -6.44
N PRO A 12 -11.89 4.62 -5.44
CA PRO A 12 -11.28 3.66 -4.51
C PRO A 12 -10.65 2.46 -5.22
N LEU A 13 -9.64 1.84 -4.60
CA LEU A 13 -9.12 0.55 -5.03
C LEU A 13 -10.21 -0.52 -4.93
N THR A 14 -10.34 -1.35 -5.96
CA THR A 14 -11.22 -2.52 -5.93
C THR A 14 -10.52 -3.71 -5.29
N GLU A 15 -11.27 -4.78 -5.02
CA GLU A 15 -10.70 -6.06 -4.58
C GLU A 15 -9.67 -6.61 -5.58
N ASP A 16 -9.97 -6.51 -6.89
CA ASP A 16 -9.05 -6.92 -7.96
C ASP A 16 -7.77 -6.09 -7.95
N ASP A 17 -7.86 -4.77 -7.73
CA ASP A 17 -6.69 -3.90 -7.65
C ASP A 17 -5.79 -4.29 -6.47
N LEU A 18 -6.39 -4.54 -5.30
CA LEU A 18 -5.66 -4.95 -4.09
C LEU A 18 -5.04 -6.34 -4.26
N SER A 19 -5.79 -7.30 -4.80
CA SER A 19 -5.34 -8.67 -5.05
C SER A 19 -4.16 -8.69 -6.01
N LEU A 20 -4.27 -7.98 -7.14
CA LEU A 20 -3.18 -7.88 -8.12
C LEU A 20 -1.96 -7.17 -7.54
N THR A 21 -2.16 -6.08 -6.80
CA THR A 21 -1.08 -5.35 -6.12
C THR A 21 -0.34 -6.26 -5.14
N TYR A 22 -1.06 -7.02 -4.33
CA TYR A 22 -0.48 -7.98 -3.40
C TYR A 22 0.31 -9.08 -4.12
N GLN A 23 -0.25 -9.66 -5.18
CA GLN A 23 0.43 -10.66 -6.00
C GLN A 23 1.74 -10.13 -6.59
N ILE A 24 1.76 -8.87 -7.07
CA ILE A 24 2.98 -8.24 -7.58
C ILE A 24 4.02 -8.15 -6.46
N ILE A 25 3.67 -7.64 -5.28
CA ILE A 25 4.58 -7.53 -4.13
C ILE A 25 5.16 -8.89 -3.74
N ARG A 26 4.32 -9.94 -3.69
CA ARG A 26 4.73 -11.30 -3.27
C ARG A 26 5.65 -11.99 -4.27
N ASN A 27 5.48 -11.74 -5.56
CA ASN A 27 6.20 -12.43 -6.62
C ASN A 27 7.39 -11.63 -7.18
N PHE A 28 7.59 -10.40 -6.73
CA PHE A 28 8.75 -9.61 -7.14
C PHE A 28 10.03 -10.12 -6.47
N ARG A 29 11.16 -10.05 -7.18
CA ARG A 29 12.44 -10.60 -6.69
C ARG A 29 13.02 -9.83 -5.51
N THR A 30 12.69 -8.55 -5.39
CA THR A 30 13.13 -7.66 -4.32
C THR A 30 11.93 -7.18 -3.51
N ARG A 31 12.18 -6.71 -2.29
CA ARG A 31 11.11 -6.16 -1.45
C ARG A 31 10.52 -4.92 -2.13
N LEU A 32 9.19 -4.90 -2.27
CA LEU A 32 8.46 -3.75 -2.80
C LEU A 32 7.60 -3.13 -1.72
N ILE A 33 7.47 -1.81 -1.76
CA ILE A 33 6.34 -1.09 -1.20
C ILE A 33 5.41 -0.68 -2.35
N ALA A 34 4.10 -0.78 -2.12
CA ALA A 34 3.09 -0.23 -3.01
C ALA A 34 2.30 0.85 -2.29
N PHE A 35 1.91 1.90 -3.01
CA PHE A 35 1.12 2.99 -2.46
C PHE A 35 0.19 3.61 -3.51
N PHE A 36 -0.90 4.20 -3.02
CA PHE A 36 -1.98 4.76 -3.82
C PHE A 36 -2.39 6.13 -3.30
N ASN A 37 -2.09 7.18 -4.05
CA ASN A 37 -2.46 8.56 -3.73
C ASN A 37 -3.87 8.81 -4.28
N CYS A 38 -4.88 8.82 -3.40
CA CYS A 38 -6.30 8.98 -3.77
C CYS A 38 -6.83 10.39 -3.42
N GLY A 39 -7.29 11.13 -4.42
CA GLY A 39 -7.87 12.47 -4.23
C GLY A 39 -6.88 13.62 -4.35
N GLU A 40 -7.39 14.85 -4.32
CA GLU A 40 -6.64 16.08 -4.62
C GLU A 40 -5.51 16.34 -3.61
N GLU A 41 -5.80 16.20 -2.32
CA GLU A 41 -4.86 16.47 -1.23
C GLU A 41 -3.87 15.31 -0.97
N SER A 42 -3.87 14.25 -1.79
CA SER A 42 -3.03 13.07 -1.59
C SER A 42 -1.64 13.15 -2.24
N GLY A 43 -1.35 14.24 -2.95
CA GLY A 43 -0.15 14.35 -3.79
C GLY A 43 -0.26 13.54 -5.09
N ALA A 44 -1.47 13.27 -5.57
CA ALA A 44 -1.69 12.63 -6.86
C ALA A 44 -1.36 13.60 -8.01
N SER A 45 -0.48 13.18 -8.94
CA SER A 45 -0.06 14.00 -10.08
C SER A 45 -0.80 13.68 -11.39
N GLN A 46 -1.43 12.50 -11.48
CA GLN A 46 -2.14 12.02 -12.67
C GLN A 46 -3.59 11.67 -12.35
N LYS A 47 -4.50 11.99 -13.28
CA LYS A 47 -5.93 11.73 -13.13
C LYS A 47 -6.32 10.28 -13.41
N HIS A 48 -5.49 9.55 -14.15
CA HIS A 48 -5.75 8.15 -14.48
C HIS A 48 -5.33 7.25 -13.32
N LYS A 49 -6.19 6.31 -12.94
CA LYS A 49 -5.97 5.39 -11.83
C LYS A 49 -4.68 4.58 -12.00
N HIS A 50 -3.79 4.64 -11.03
CA HIS A 50 -2.55 3.87 -10.98
C HIS A 50 -2.10 3.63 -9.53
N VAL A 51 -1.49 2.45 -9.31
CA VAL A 51 -0.75 2.10 -8.08
C VAL A 51 0.74 2.21 -8.39
N GLN A 52 1.50 2.77 -7.45
CA GLN A 52 2.95 2.96 -7.61
C GLN A 52 3.68 1.91 -6.78
N PHE A 53 4.76 1.38 -7.36
CA PHE A 53 5.63 0.40 -6.71
C PHE A 53 7.04 0.98 -6.58
N PHE A 54 7.66 0.78 -5.44
CA PHE A 54 9.04 1.20 -5.18
C PHE A 54 9.82 0.04 -4.55
N SER A 55 11.00 -0.23 -5.07
CA SER A 55 11.88 -1.27 -4.52
C SER A 55 12.59 -0.76 -3.28
N LEU A 56 12.40 -1.46 -2.16
CA LEU A 56 13.14 -1.20 -0.93
C LEU A 56 14.53 -1.81 -1.04
N SER A 57 15.55 -1.01 -0.75
CA SER A 57 16.91 -1.50 -0.56
C SER A 57 17.06 -2.25 0.77
N GLU A 58 18.20 -2.88 1.03
CA GLU A 58 18.45 -3.66 2.25
C GLU A 58 18.33 -2.84 3.55
N ASN A 59 18.30 -1.50 3.47
CA ASN A 59 18.29 -0.58 4.62
C ASN A 59 16.99 0.23 4.81
N GLU A 60 15.89 -0.13 4.15
CA GLU A 60 14.58 0.54 4.29
C GLU A 60 13.49 -0.53 4.51
N PRO A 61 12.51 -0.39 5.43
CA PRO A 61 11.79 0.84 5.75
C PRO A 61 11.65 1.16 7.26
N PRO A 62 11.27 2.42 7.61
CA PRO A 62 11.06 2.83 9.00
C PRO A 62 9.86 2.13 9.67
N ILE A 63 8.87 1.64 8.92
CA ILE A 63 7.63 1.13 9.52
C ILE A 63 7.84 -0.18 10.29
N ASP A 64 8.72 -1.05 9.83
CA ASP A 64 9.03 -2.32 10.51
C ASP A 64 9.57 -2.06 11.94
N VAL A 65 10.30 -0.96 12.13
CA VAL A 65 10.79 -0.53 13.45
C VAL A 65 9.63 -0.15 14.37
N TYR A 66 8.60 0.50 13.84
CA TYR A 66 7.40 0.88 14.60
C TYR A 66 6.41 -0.27 14.80
N LEU A 67 6.47 -1.31 13.96
CA LEU A 67 5.62 -2.50 14.03
C LEU A 67 6.20 -3.61 14.94
N LYS A 68 7.50 -3.59 15.24
CA LYS A 68 8.14 -4.57 16.13
C LYS A 68 7.43 -4.62 17.49
N GLY A 69 6.93 -5.80 17.85
CA GLY A 69 6.27 -6.07 19.14
C GLY A 69 4.79 -5.72 19.21
N GLN A 70 4.17 -5.28 18.10
CA GLN A 70 2.74 -5.00 18.04
C GLN A 70 1.99 -6.18 17.38
N ASN A 71 1.01 -6.75 18.07
CA ASN A 71 0.16 -7.83 17.54
C ASN A 71 -1.06 -7.23 16.81
N ILE A 72 -0.84 -6.65 15.63
CA ILE A 72 -1.85 -5.88 14.87
C ILE A 72 -2.51 -6.76 13.82
N TYR A 73 -3.12 -7.87 14.22
CA TYR A 73 -3.89 -8.70 13.29
C TYR A 73 -5.38 -8.37 13.41
N ASP A 74 -6.06 -8.30 12.26
CA ASP A 74 -7.52 -8.21 12.12
C ASP A 74 -8.22 -7.01 12.79
N GLN A 75 -7.49 -6.07 13.37
CA GLN A 75 -8.01 -4.83 13.93
C GLN A 75 -7.16 -3.63 13.53
N ALA A 76 -7.82 -2.61 12.98
CA ALA A 76 -7.20 -1.33 12.64
C ALA A 76 -6.59 -0.69 13.90
N SER A 77 -5.27 -0.59 13.95
CA SER A 77 -4.54 0.01 15.08
C SER A 77 -3.89 1.34 14.70
N GLN A 78 -3.62 2.16 15.71
CA GLN A 78 -2.90 3.43 15.60
C GLN A 78 -1.60 3.38 16.42
N LEU A 79 -0.51 3.89 15.87
CA LEU A 79 0.75 4.11 16.58
C LEU A 79 0.66 5.40 17.40
N ILE A 80 0.78 5.29 18.72
CA ILE A 80 0.73 6.43 19.65
C ILE A 80 1.89 7.43 19.41
N GLN A 81 2.95 6.98 18.76
CA GLN A 81 4.20 7.73 18.59
C GLN A 81 4.13 8.84 17.52
N VAL A 82 3.04 8.91 16.74
CA VAL A 82 2.90 9.92 15.67
C VAL A 82 1.64 10.76 15.83
N PRO A 83 1.69 12.07 15.50
CA PRO A 83 0.60 13.00 15.77
C PRO A 83 -0.51 13.00 14.70
N TRP A 84 -0.39 12.22 13.63
CA TRP A 84 -1.38 12.14 12.56
C TRP A 84 -2.23 10.86 12.63
N ALA A 85 -3.49 10.98 12.24
CA ALA A 85 -4.41 9.85 12.15
C ALA A 85 -3.94 8.87 11.06
N HIS A 86 -3.93 7.58 11.39
CA HIS A 86 -3.59 6.50 10.48
C HIS A 86 -4.20 5.19 10.98
N PHE A 87 -4.21 4.16 10.13
CA PHE A 87 -4.73 2.84 10.45
C PHE A 87 -3.79 1.78 9.90
N LEU A 88 -3.51 0.77 10.70
CA LEU A 88 -2.65 -0.34 10.36
C LEU A 88 -3.39 -1.66 10.53
N ILE A 89 -3.25 -2.55 9.56
CA ILE A 89 -3.72 -3.93 9.61
C ILE A 89 -2.57 -4.79 9.12
N SER A 90 -2.11 -5.73 9.94
CA SER A 90 -1.17 -6.77 9.52
C SER A 90 -1.96 -7.86 8.82
N ILE A 91 -1.56 -8.17 7.59
CA ILE A 91 -2.10 -9.29 6.85
C ILE A 91 -1.23 -10.51 7.13
N GLN A 92 -1.88 -11.63 7.48
CA GLN A 92 -1.17 -12.90 7.51
C GLN A 92 -0.62 -13.19 6.11
N PRO A 93 0.62 -13.71 5.97
CA PRO A 93 1.07 -14.24 4.71
C PRO A 93 0.08 -15.33 4.27
N HIS A 94 -0.65 -15.11 3.18
CA HIS A 94 -1.43 -16.18 2.59
C HIS A 94 -0.44 -17.16 1.94
N GLU A 95 -0.53 -18.44 2.28
CA GLU A 95 0.23 -19.52 1.64
C GLU A 95 -0.05 -19.60 0.13
#